data_AF-A0A3N5S692-F1
#
_entry.id   AF-A0A3N5S692-F1
#
_cell.length_a   1.000
_cell.length_b   1.000
_cell.length_c   1.000
_cell.angle_alpha   90.00
_cell.angle_beta   90.00
_cell.angle_gamma   90.00
#
_symmetry.space_group_name_H-M   'P 1'
#
loop_
_entity.id
_entity.type
_entity.pdbx_description
1 polymer ?
#
loop_
_entity_poly.entity_id
_entity_poly.type
_entity_poly.pdbx_seq_one_letter_code
_entity_poly.pdbx_strand_id
1 'polypeptide(L)'
;MKSSSRGYVIAGIILIVAMVLGQVITFLIAPESWQVFSERLPVILAMITFWGPIVALLSGLFVYIVLRLLGFASLEEIRLESVEQNNPTPAIVFVGTLIASILFLMLVIRP
;
A
#
# COMPACT_ATOMS: atom_id res chain seq x y z
N MET A 1 12.51 -6.88 -28.55
CA MET A 1 12.07 -6.87 -27.14
C MET A 1 13.08 -7.55 -26.18
N LYS A 2 14.38 -7.20 -26.20
CA LYS A 2 15.41 -7.80 -25.30
C LYS A 2 15.95 -6.84 -24.22
N SER A 3 15.48 -5.59 -24.16
CA SER A 3 15.98 -4.53 -23.26
C SER A 3 15.22 -4.39 -21.93
N SER A 4 14.09 -5.08 -21.76
CA SER A 4 13.17 -4.84 -20.64
C SER A 4 13.69 -5.43 -19.32
N SER A 5 14.29 -6.63 -19.33
CA SER A 5 14.81 -7.28 -18.11
C SER A 5 15.95 -6.50 -17.45
N ARG A 6 16.86 -5.93 -18.25
CA ARG A 6 17.99 -5.13 -17.74
C ARG A 6 17.52 -3.87 -17.01
N GLY A 7 16.45 -3.24 -17.50
CA GLY A 7 15.83 -2.08 -16.84
C GLY A 7 15.27 -2.42 -15.47
N TYR A 8 14.50 -3.52 -15.35
CA TYR A 8 13.97 -3.97 -14.06
C TYR A 8 15.07 -4.36 -13.06
N VAL A 9 16.14 -5.02 -13.53
CA VAL A 9 17.29 -5.37 -12.69
C VAL A 9 17.98 -4.11 -12.16
N ILE A 10 18.23 -3.12 -13.02
CA ILE A 10 18.85 -1.86 -12.60
C ILE A 10 17.94 -1.11 -11.61
N ALA A 11 16.64 -1.02 -11.87
CA ALA A 11 15.69 -0.40 -10.96
C ALA A 11 15.64 -1.10 -9.60
N GLY A 12 15.66 -2.44 -9.60
CA GLY A 12 15.73 -3.24 -8.37
C GLY A 12 17.02 -2.99 -7.58
N ILE A 13 18.18 -2.93 -8.26
CA ILE A 13 19.46 -2.60 -7.63
C ILE A 13 19.41 -1.19 -7.01
N ILE A 14 18.92 -0.20 -7.75
CA ILE A 14 18.81 1.18 -7.25
C ILE A 14 17.91 1.23 -6.01
N LEU A 15 16.78 0.52 -6.01
CA LEU A 15 15.87 0.46 -4.86
C LEU A 15 16.57 -0.13 -3.64
N ILE A 16 17.25 -1.27 -3.80
CA ILE A 16 17.99 -1.91 -2.70
C ILE A 16 19.08 -0.99 -2.16
N VAL A 17 19.87 -0.36 -3.04
CA VAL A 17 20.92 0.57 -2.65
C VAL A 17 20.33 1.77 -1.89
N ALA A 18 19.23 2.35 -2.37
CA ALA A 18 18.56 3.45 -1.70
C ALA A 18 18.04 3.06 -0.30
N MET A 19 17.45 1.86 -0.17
CA MET A 19 16.99 1.34 1.13
C MET A 19 18.16 1.15 2.10
N VAL A 20 19.26 0.51 1.66
CA VAL A 20 20.43 0.27 2.50
C VAL A 20 21.11 1.57 2.90
N LEU A 21 21.31 2.50 1.96
CA LEU A 21 21.91 3.80 2.26
C LEU A 21 21.06 4.58 3.27
N GLY A 22 19.74 4.57 3.13
CA GLY A 22 18.84 5.16 4.13
C GLY A 22 19.07 4.59 5.53
N GLN A 23 19.13 3.26 5.66
CA GLN A 23 19.39 2.60 6.95
C GLN A 23 20.75 2.96 7.53
N VAL A 24 21.81 2.97 6.71
CA VAL A 24 23.17 3.34 7.14
C VAL A 24 23.21 4.79 7.61
N ILE A 25 22.60 5.71 6.85
CA ILE A 25 22.53 7.13 7.22
C ILE A 25 21.78 7.30 8.55
N THR A 26 20.64 6.63 8.73
CA THR A 26 19.88 6.70 9.98
C THR A 26 20.67 6.15 11.16
N PHE A 27 21.36 5.02 10.99
CA PHE A 27 22.22 4.44 12.02
C PHE A 27 23.35 5.40 12.44
N LEU A 28 23.98 6.10 11.47
CA LEU A 28 25.07 7.03 11.74
C LEU A 28 24.61 8.35 12.39
N ILE A 29 23.43 8.86 12.04
CA ILE A 29 22.91 10.15 12.54
C ILE A 29 22.16 9.98 13.86
N ALA A 30 21.40 8.89 14.02
CA ALA A 30 20.51 8.67 15.16
C ALA A 30 20.52 7.18 15.59
N PRO A 31 21.64 6.68 16.14
CA PRO A 31 21.82 5.26 16.46
C PRO A 31 20.81 4.74 17.49
N GLU A 32 20.49 5.55 18.51
CA GLU A 32 19.52 5.16 19.54
C GLU A 32 18.12 4.96 18.96
N SER A 33 17.65 5.89 18.12
CA SER A 33 16.34 5.77 17.46
C SER A 33 16.30 4.57 16.50
N TRP A 34 17.40 4.31 15.78
CA TRP A 34 17.51 3.16 14.89
C TRP A 34 17.44 1.84 15.65
N GLN A 35 18.12 1.73 16.80
CA GLN A 35 18.10 0.54 17.63
C GLN A 35 16.70 0.27 18.21
N VAL A 36 16.06 1.30 18.79
CA VAL A 36 14.69 1.18 19.31
C VAL A 36 13.71 0.74 18.22
N PHE A 37 13.79 1.32 17.03
CA PHE A 37 12.94 0.91 15.91
C PHE A 37 13.20 -0.56 15.52
N SER A 38 14.46 -0.96 15.42
CA SER A 38 14.85 -2.33 15.06
C SER A 38 14.37 -3.37 16.06
N GLU A 39 14.38 -3.05 17.36
CA GLU A 39 13.85 -3.90 18.42
C GLU A 39 12.32 -4.04 18.36
N ARG A 40 11.61 -3.01 17.89
CA ARG A 40 10.15 -3.03 17.71
C ARG A 40 9.70 -3.63 16.38
N LEU A 41 10.59 -3.74 15.40
CA LEU A 41 10.29 -4.22 14.06
C LEU A 41 9.56 -5.58 14.05
N PRO A 42 9.94 -6.60 14.86
CA PRO A 42 9.20 -7.88 14.88
C PRO A 42 7.74 -7.73 15.32
N VAL A 43 7.46 -6.84 16.28
CA VAL A 43 6.10 -6.55 16.76
C VAL A 43 5.30 -5.86 15.66
N ILE A 44 5.90 -4.87 15.00
CA ILE A 44 5.28 -4.15 13.86
C ILE A 44 4.94 -5.14 12.73
N LEU A 45 5.88 -6.02 12.37
CA LEU A 45 5.67 -7.03 11.33
C LEU A 45 4.57 -8.04 11.73
N ALA A 46 4.51 -8.46 12.99
CA ALA A 46 3.44 -9.32 13.48
C ALA A 46 2.07 -8.62 13.39
N MET A 47 1.99 -7.35 13.79
CA MET A 47 0.77 -6.55 13.66
C MET A 47 0.33 -6.39 12.21
N ILE A 48 1.25 -6.11 11.28
CA ILE A 48 0.94 -6.00 9.84
C ILE A 48 0.47 -7.36 9.30
N THR A 49 1.13 -8.45 9.68
CA THR A 49 0.77 -9.81 9.23
C THR A 49 -0.62 -10.21 9.72
N PHE A 50 -1.01 -9.77 10.92
CA PHE A 50 -2.34 -10.02 11.48
C PHE A 50 -3.41 -9.09 10.90
N TRP A 51 -3.22 -7.78 11.00
CA TRP A 51 -4.23 -6.78 10.60
C TRP A 51 -4.31 -6.55 9.10
N GLY A 52 -3.20 -6.67 8.37
CA GLY A 52 -3.12 -6.43 6.94
C GLY A 52 -4.15 -7.25 6.14
N PRO A 53 -4.20 -8.58 6.29
CA PRO A 53 -5.20 -9.42 5.63
C PRO A 53 -6.64 -9.07 6.02
N ILE A 54 -6.89 -8.77 7.30
CA ILE A 54 -8.22 -8.42 7.81
C ILE A 54 -8.69 -7.12 7.15
N VAL A 55 -7.86 -6.08 7.16
CA VAL A 55 -8.16 -4.78 6.55
C VAL A 55 -8.35 -4.95 5.05
N ALA A 56 -7.50 -5.70 4.35
CA ALA A 56 -7.64 -5.94 2.92
C ALA A 56 -8.98 -6.60 2.56
N LEU A 57 -9.41 -7.62 3.34
CA LEU A 57 -10.69 -8.29 3.13
C LEU A 57 -11.88 -7.36 3.38
N LEU A 58 -11.87 -6.63 4.50
CA LEU A 58 -12.95 -5.71 4.85
C LEU A 58 -13.06 -4.56 3.86
N SER A 59 -11.93 -3.96 3.48
CA SER A 59 -11.86 -2.88 2.50
C SER A 59 -12.29 -3.35 1.11
N GLY A 60 -11.86 -4.54 0.68
CA GLY A 60 -12.28 -5.13 -0.58
C GLY A 60 -13.79 -5.39 -0.62
N LEU A 61 -14.34 -5.94 0.47
CA LEU A 61 -15.79 -6.16 0.61
C LEU A 61 -16.56 -4.83 0.59
N PHE A 62 -16.06 -3.81 1.30
CA PHE A 62 -16.69 -2.49 1.33
C PHE A 62 -16.73 -1.84 -0.06
N VAL A 63 -15.60 -1.83 -0.77
CA VAL A 63 -15.52 -1.33 -2.15
C VAL A 63 -16.50 -2.07 -3.05
N TYR A 64 -16.52 -3.41 -2.97
CA TYR A 64 -17.44 -4.22 -3.74
C TYR A 64 -18.91 -3.85 -3.47
N ILE A 65 -19.31 -3.75 -2.21
CA ILE A 65 -20.67 -3.39 -1.81
C ILE A 65 -21.03 -1.99 -2.31
N VAL A 66 -20.17 -1.00 -2.09
CA VAL A 66 -20.43 0.38 -2.50
C VAL A 66 -20.58 0.50 -4.01
N LEU A 67 -19.71 -0.15 -4.78
CA LEU A 67 -19.82 -0.14 -6.25
C LEU A 67 -21.13 -0.81 -6.71
N ARG A 68 -21.56 -1.90 -6.07
CA ARG A 68 -22.86 -2.53 -6.36
C ARG A 68 -24.03 -1.61 -6.05
N LEU A 69 -23.99 -0.89 -4.91
CA LEU A 69 -25.02 0.09 -4.53
C LEU A 69 -25.08 1.28 -5.49
N LEU A 70 -23.96 1.66 -6.07
CA LEU A 70 -23.86 2.70 -7.09
C LEU A 70 -24.29 2.24 -8.49
N GLY A 71 -24.64 0.96 -8.65
CA GLY A 71 -25.17 0.41 -9.90
C GLY A 71 -24.15 -0.34 -10.76
N PHE A 72 -22.86 -0.38 -10.38
CA PHE A 72 -21.83 -1.08 -11.15
C PHE A 72 -22.00 -2.60 -11.04
N ALA A 73 -22.28 -3.24 -12.17
CA ALA A 73 -22.51 -4.67 -12.28
C ALA A 73 -21.23 -5.48 -12.51
N SER A 74 -20.18 -4.85 -13.08
CA SER A 74 -18.94 -5.54 -13.46
C SER A 74 -17.72 -4.62 -13.44
N LEU A 75 -16.52 -5.24 -13.46
CA LEU A 75 -15.26 -4.50 -13.60
C LEU A 75 -15.13 -3.80 -14.96
N GLU A 76 -15.74 -4.35 -16.02
CA GLU A 76 -15.71 -3.74 -17.34
C GLU A 76 -16.52 -2.44 -17.37
N GLU A 77 -17.68 -2.41 -16.73
CA GLU A 77 -18.50 -1.21 -16.61
C GLU A 77 -17.77 -0.11 -15.82
N ILE A 78 -17.08 -0.47 -14.74
CA ILE A 78 -16.24 0.46 -13.99
C ILE A 78 -15.13 1.03 -14.88
N ARG A 79 -14.49 0.19 -15.70
CA ARG A 79 -13.44 0.62 -16.65
C ARG A 79 -14.01 1.58 -17.68
N LEU A 80 -15.13 1.25 -18.31
CA LEU A 80 -15.78 2.08 -19.32
C LEU A 80 -16.18 3.44 -18.74
N GLU A 81 -16.86 3.47 -17.59
CA GLU A 81 -17.26 4.73 -16.97
C GLU A 81 -16.07 5.57 -16.49
N SER A 82 -15.06 4.95 -15.88
CA SER A 82 -13.92 5.68 -15.34
C SER A 82 -12.99 6.22 -16.43
N VAL A 83 -12.82 5.49 -17.54
CA VAL A 83 -11.84 5.82 -18.58
C VAL A 83 -12.48 6.53 -19.76
N GLU A 84 -13.62 6.03 -20.25
CA GLU A 84 -14.24 6.57 -21.47
C GLU A 84 -15.19 7.72 -21.14
N GLN A 85 -15.88 7.66 -20.01
CA GLN A 85 -16.81 8.69 -19.57
C GLN A 85 -16.23 9.62 -18.50
N ASN A 86 -14.99 9.35 -18.06
CA ASN A 86 -14.26 10.13 -17.05
C ASN A 86 -15.06 10.34 -15.74
N ASN A 87 -15.87 9.34 -15.35
CA ASN A 87 -16.61 9.36 -14.10
C ASN A 87 -15.62 9.14 -12.93
N PRO A 88 -15.43 10.11 -12.02
CA PRO A 88 -14.46 9.97 -10.93
C PRO A 88 -14.96 9.05 -9.80
N THR A 89 -16.23 8.67 -9.80
CA THR A 89 -16.88 7.95 -8.69
C THR A 89 -16.15 6.68 -8.28
N PRO A 90 -15.82 5.72 -9.18
CA PRO A 90 -15.09 4.52 -8.78
C PRO A 90 -13.73 4.84 -8.16
N ALA A 91 -12.98 5.77 -8.75
CA ALA A 91 -11.67 6.17 -8.24
C ALA A 91 -11.76 6.76 -6.82
N ILE A 92 -12.77 7.58 -6.54
CA ILE A 92 -13.01 8.14 -5.20
C ILE A 92 -13.28 7.02 -4.19
N VAL A 93 -14.08 6.01 -4.54
CA VAL A 93 -14.37 4.87 -3.66
C VAL A 93 -13.10 4.08 -3.35
N PHE A 94 -12.28 3.78 -4.36
CA PHE A 94 -11.00 3.08 -4.17
C PHE A 94 -10.01 3.90 -3.32
N VAL A 95 -9.76 5.15 -3.69
CA VAL A 95 -8.79 6.01 -3.00
C VAL A 95 -9.25 6.34 -1.58
N GLY A 96 -10.53 6.67 -1.39
CA GLY A 96 -11.10 6.91 -0.06
C GLY A 96 -10.98 5.69 0.85
N THR A 97 -11.26 4.49 0.32
CA THR A 97 -11.08 3.25 1.08
C THR A 97 -9.62 2.99 1.40
N LEU A 98 -8.69 3.23 0.47
CA LEU A 98 -7.25 3.10 0.70
C LEU A 98 -6.78 4.04 1.82
N ILE A 99 -7.18 5.31 1.78
CA ILE A 99 -6.83 6.30 2.81
C ILE A 99 -7.39 5.86 4.17
N ALA A 100 -8.67 5.47 4.23
CA ALA A 100 -9.28 4.99 5.46
C ALA A 100 -8.56 3.75 6.02
N SER A 101 -8.16 2.82 5.15
CA SER A 101 -7.39 1.62 5.52
C SER A 101 -6.03 1.97 6.11
N ILE A 102 -5.31 2.92 5.49
CA ILE A 102 -4.01 3.39 5.99
C ILE A 102 -4.18 4.06 7.36
N LEU A 103 -5.17 4.94 7.51
CA LEU A 103 -5.45 5.60 8.79
C LEU A 103 -5.80 4.60 9.89
N PHE A 104 -6.59 3.58 9.57
CA PHE A 104 -6.89 2.49 10.51
C PHE A 104 -5.63 1.70 10.88
N LEU A 105 -4.80 1.35 9.90
CA LEU A 105 -3.53 0.66 10.16
C LEU A 105 -2.59 1.49 11.04
N MET A 106 -2.50 2.81 10.83
CA MET A 106 -1.75 3.71 11.72
C MET A 106 -2.30 3.74 13.15
N LEU A 107 -3.61 3.56 13.33
CA LEU A 107 -4.23 3.52 14.67
C LEU A 107 -3.91 2.21 15.41
N VAL A 108 -3.93 1.08 14.70
CA VAL A 108 -3.76 -0.26 15.31
C VAL A 108 -2.31 -0.71 15.39
N ILE A 109 -1.44 -0.24 14.48
CA ILE A 109 0.01 -0.46 14.54
C ILE A 109 0.59 0.63 15.45
N ARG A 110 0.63 0.35 16.76
CA ARG A 110 1.34 1.19 17.72
C ARG A 110 2.69 0.56 18.07
N PRO A 111 3.81 1.20 17.72
CA PRO A 111 5.15 0.70 18.03
C PRO A 111 5.43 0.65 19.55
#